data_AF-A0A9P9XIE4-F1
#
_entry.id   AF-A0A9P9XIE4-F1
#
_cell.length_a   1.000
_cell.length_b   1.000
_cell.length_c   1.000
_cell.angle_alpha   90.00
_cell.angle_beta   90.00
_cell.angle_gamma   90.00
#
_symmetry.space_group_name_H-M   'P 1'
#
loop_
_entity.id
_entity.type
_entity.pdbx_description
1 polymer ?
#
loop_
_entity_poly.entity_id
_entity_poly.type
_entity_poly.pdbx_seq_one_letter_code
_entity_poly.pdbx_strand_id
1 'polypeptide(L)'
;MAPFTIDMRNVSGAINRTEMEETSDNPSQELTAIYRRLIEVDPTFKKIINHNPELSLEDWKARKKANPNELGPYSDLIEQGFALRAHVHGILNPTDSRLLNLPFELLDLICSHVDAVSATENDFTWAQPHKRRKVDIETLQSLRLSCRRLCEAASPYLVPTITVHVTRKSLDRLNAISRHATIGRGVRCIRIPLGFYDGLAAYAQENFILLAKHELRNLFRRELSHGMTRQDMLSDGAKENLQAIFDLLDRLTDDEPWDEELSNAFHEGFIGKAYDKYARLEAEQKHLHDDRWHSFSDLVSFAMKRMPSATRLEMSDSFEPQWTPPEGDALVNEDELYQYLITPHRWEHAATAVTQLEDDLMSARRPFGFIPGVLGATGVFLTRFAVRVTPMHFWAAFETVGDEPTIDEYNWVTEQLRCFEFTSKYLLSEGPSRRPQVTWSKFHDAAGFEGCGKLLSVLTATDSLERISIDLEEFSHDADTIEIGPQKPWHFNWFVQTQPWPNLQRLTLSNVRLNSHDFGVLLGDREIELSLSSVEMVQGTWEETLDMLRRKADAKQRGEQGLAPLRIMALTSLSGAECKEMGEDEYRVLSLAAQSYVWHLQENNPFRWRPED
;
A
#
# COMPACT_ATOMS: atom_id res chain seq x y z
N MET A 1 -19.22 -30.23 19.36
CA MET A 1 -19.67 -28.83 19.38
C MET A 1 -20.75 -28.70 20.44
N ALA A 2 -20.45 -28.04 21.56
CA ALA A 2 -21.46 -27.67 22.54
C ALA A 2 -22.21 -26.42 22.03
N PRO A 3 -23.53 -26.29 22.23
CA PRO A 3 -24.26 -25.10 21.81
C PRO A 3 -23.88 -23.92 22.71
N PHE A 4 -23.32 -22.87 22.11
CA PHE A 4 -23.22 -21.56 22.71
C PHE A 4 -24.62 -21.09 23.10
N THR A 5 -24.89 -20.98 24.40
CA THR A 5 -26.13 -20.41 24.92
C THR A 5 -25.89 -18.92 25.12
N ILE A 6 -26.29 -18.11 24.14
CA ILE A 6 -26.36 -16.65 24.27
C ILE A 6 -27.55 -16.33 25.17
N ASP A 7 -27.33 -15.57 26.25
CA ASP A 7 -28.41 -15.11 27.14
C ASP A 7 -29.26 -14.03 26.45
N MET A 8 -30.29 -14.48 25.75
CA MET A 8 -31.23 -13.66 24.97
C MET A 8 -32.22 -12.85 25.82
N ARG A 9 -32.20 -13.00 27.17
CA ARG A 9 -33.05 -12.18 28.06
C ARG A 9 -32.68 -10.70 28.01
N ASN A 10 -31.42 -10.38 27.71
CA ASN A 10 -30.94 -9.00 27.60
C ASN A 10 -31.39 -8.30 26.30
N VAL A 11 -31.61 -9.05 25.21
CA VAL A 11 -32.03 -8.50 23.92
C VAL A 11 -33.54 -8.26 23.90
N SER A 12 -34.33 -9.23 24.38
CA SER A 12 -35.78 -9.04 24.52
C SER A 12 -36.12 -7.97 25.58
N GLY A 13 -35.29 -7.84 26.62
CA GLY A 13 -35.41 -6.78 27.62
C GLY A 13 -35.05 -5.38 27.09
N ALA A 14 -34.18 -5.27 26.09
CA ALA A 14 -33.86 -3.99 25.44
C ALA A 14 -34.97 -3.54 24.48
N ILE A 15 -35.64 -4.48 23.81
CA ILE A 15 -36.76 -4.22 22.88
C ILE A 15 -38.05 -3.89 23.65
N ASN A 16 -38.29 -4.53 24.80
CA ASN A 16 -39.45 -4.20 25.62
C ASN A 16 -39.29 -2.86 26.38
N ARG A 17 -38.06 -2.38 26.60
CA ARG A 17 -37.83 -1.02 27.12
C ARG A 17 -38.15 0.05 26.08
N THR A 18 -37.91 -0.21 24.80
CA THR A 18 -38.24 0.73 23.71
C THR A 18 -39.74 0.80 23.37
N GLU A 19 -40.54 -0.19 23.74
CA GLU A 19 -42.01 -0.09 23.65
C GLU A 19 -42.66 0.64 24.83
N MET A 20 -41.97 0.82 25.97
CA MET A 20 -42.54 1.41 27.19
C MET A 20 -41.90 2.73 27.65
N GLU A 21 -40.73 3.11 27.16
CA GLU A 21 -40.11 4.42 27.44
C GLU A 21 -40.48 5.46 26.39
N GLU A 22 -40.86 6.66 26.86
CA GLU A 22 -41.12 7.84 26.02
C GLU A 22 -39.97 8.04 25.03
N THR A 23 -40.35 8.26 23.78
CA THR A 23 -39.50 8.54 22.61
C THR A 23 -38.15 9.15 22.98
N SER A 24 -37.09 8.36 22.79
CA SER A 24 -35.75 8.92 22.62
C SER A 24 -35.81 9.94 21.47
N ASP A 25 -35.38 11.18 21.73
CA ASP A 25 -35.39 12.31 20.78
C ASP A 25 -34.51 12.08 19.53
N ASN A 26 -33.96 10.88 19.31
CA ASN A 26 -33.15 10.59 18.14
C ASN A 26 -33.40 9.18 17.55
N PRO A 27 -34.52 8.98 16.83
CA PRO A 27 -34.84 7.72 16.14
C PRO A 27 -33.75 7.26 15.13
N SER A 28 -32.84 8.15 14.70
CA SER A 28 -31.73 7.83 13.80
C SER A 28 -30.63 6.98 14.46
N GLN A 29 -30.28 7.25 15.71
CA GLN A 29 -29.28 6.45 16.45
C GLN A 29 -29.80 5.04 16.75
N GLU A 30 -31.09 4.94 17.02
CA GLU A 30 -31.79 3.69 17.29
C GLU A 30 -31.87 2.82 16.03
N LEU A 31 -32.24 3.39 14.87
CA LEU A 31 -32.20 2.72 13.57
C LEU A 31 -30.80 2.23 13.19
N THR A 32 -29.77 3.04 13.46
CA THR A 32 -28.36 2.70 13.16
C THR A 32 -27.87 1.54 14.02
N ALA A 33 -28.19 1.53 15.32
CA ALA A 33 -27.82 0.46 16.24
C ALA A 33 -28.52 -0.87 15.89
N ILE A 34 -29.78 -0.80 15.46
CA ILE A 34 -30.58 -1.95 15.05
C ILE A 34 -30.06 -2.55 13.73
N TYR A 35 -29.74 -1.73 12.74
CA TYR A 35 -29.17 -2.19 11.46
C TYR A 35 -27.79 -2.84 11.64
N ARG A 36 -26.95 -2.28 12.54
CA ARG A 36 -25.64 -2.85 12.85
C ARG A 36 -25.77 -4.24 13.48
N ARG A 37 -26.66 -4.39 14.47
CA ARG A 37 -26.97 -5.69 15.10
C ARG A 37 -27.50 -6.72 14.11
N LEU A 38 -28.36 -6.33 13.16
CA LEU A 38 -28.90 -7.25 12.14
C LEU A 38 -27.83 -7.81 11.19
N ILE A 39 -26.80 -7.01 10.89
CA ILE A 39 -25.68 -7.42 10.05
C ILE A 39 -24.69 -8.29 10.85
N GLU A 40 -24.49 -7.98 12.13
CA GLU A 40 -23.59 -8.72 13.03
C GLU A 40 -24.13 -10.10 13.41
N VAL A 41 -25.45 -10.30 13.44
CA VAL A 41 -26.05 -11.52 14.00
C VAL A 41 -25.95 -12.76 13.09
N ASP A 42 -25.96 -12.67 11.75
CA ASP A 42 -25.72 -13.87 10.92
C ASP A 42 -25.47 -13.60 9.40
N PRO A 43 -24.32 -14.00 8.82
CA PRO A 43 -24.08 -14.02 7.37
C PRO A 43 -25.11 -14.85 6.57
N THR A 44 -25.77 -15.81 7.20
CA THR A 44 -26.81 -16.68 6.64
C THR A 44 -28.09 -15.90 6.34
N PHE A 45 -28.37 -14.85 7.11
CA PHE A 45 -29.50 -13.93 6.88
C PHE A 45 -29.37 -13.20 5.54
N LYS A 46 -28.13 -12.77 5.21
CA LYS A 46 -27.79 -12.17 3.92
C LYS A 46 -28.02 -13.15 2.75
N LYS A 47 -27.77 -14.45 2.94
CA LYS A 47 -28.03 -15.48 1.92
C LYS A 47 -29.52 -15.73 1.70
N ILE A 48 -30.31 -15.84 2.77
CA ILE A 48 -31.76 -16.15 2.68
C ILE A 48 -32.53 -15.01 2.00
N ILE A 49 -32.23 -13.75 2.38
CA ILE A 49 -32.86 -12.56 1.78
C ILE A 49 -32.49 -12.42 0.30
N ASN A 50 -31.22 -12.62 -0.05
CA ASN A 50 -30.77 -12.47 -1.44
C ASN A 50 -31.35 -13.55 -2.37
N HIS A 51 -31.71 -14.73 -1.84
CA HIS A 51 -32.29 -15.81 -2.63
C HIS A 51 -33.83 -15.76 -2.73
N ASN A 52 -34.50 -14.96 -1.89
CA ASN A 52 -35.97 -14.84 -1.91
C ASN A 52 -36.40 -13.38 -1.67
N PRO A 53 -36.09 -12.45 -2.59
CA PRO A 53 -36.41 -11.03 -2.41
C PRO A 53 -37.92 -10.75 -2.35
N GLU A 54 -38.74 -11.66 -2.87
CA GLU A 54 -40.21 -11.53 -2.96
C GLU A 54 -40.98 -12.14 -1.80
N LEU A 55 -40.29 -12.79 -0.85
CA LEU A 55 -40.98 -13.47 0.24
C LEU A 55 -41.59 -12.43 1.20
N SER A 56 -42.92 -12.38 1.31
CA SER A 56 -43.59 -11.52 2.29
C SER A 56 -43.60 -12.16 3.69
N LEU A 57 -43.86 -11.35 4.73
CA LEU A 57 -44.06 -11.87 6.09
C LEU A 57 -45.21 -12.90 6.15
N GLU A 58 -46.24 -12.72 5.31
CA GLU A 58 -47.36 -13.65 5.23
C GLU A 58 -46.97 -14.97 4.55
N ASP A 59 -46.19 -14.91 3.46
CA ASP A 59 -45.66 -16.10 2.80
C ASP A 59 -44.71 -16.87 3.71
N TRP A 60 -43.90 -16.15 4.49
CA TRP A 60 -43.02 -16.74 5.48
C TRP A 60 -43.81 -17.42 6.60
N LYS A 61 -44.82 -16.76 7.16
CA LYS A 61 -45.71 -17.34 8.19
C LYS A 61 -46.45 -18.56 7.66
N ALA A 62 -46.91 -18.52 6.40
CA ALA A 62 -47.55 -19.66 5.73
C ALA A 62 -46.57 -20.83 5.56
N ARG A 63 -45.31 -20.54 5.19
CA ARG A 63 -44.25 -21.55 5.04
C ARG A 63 -43.80 -22.15 6.38
N LYS A 64 -43.69 -21.34 7.44
CA LYS A 64 -43.46 -21.78 8.82
C LYS A 64 -44.58 -22.69 9.31
N LYS A 65 -45.82 -22.35 8.99
CA LYS A 65 -47.00 -23.16 9.32
C LYS A 65 -47.02 -24.48 8.56
N ALA A 66 -46.58 -24.49 7.30
CA ALA A 66 -46.50 -25.71 6.48
C ALA A 66 -45.37 -26.65 6.93
N ASN A 67 -44.18 -26.10 7.24
CA ASN A 67 -42.98 -26.88 7.55
C ASN A 67 -42.29 -26.41 8.85
N PRO A 68 -42.90 -26.64 10.03
CA PRO A 68 -42.40 -26.09 11.31
C PRO A 68 -41.04 -26.64 11.76
N ASN A 69 -40.64 -27.84 11.29
CA ASN A 69 -39.39 -28.49 11.68
C ASN A 69 -38.21 -28.20 10.74
N GLU A 70 -38.47 -27.62 9.57
CA GLU A 70 -37.48 -27.43 8.50
C GLU A 70 -36.64 -26.15 8.70
N LEU A 71 -37.14 -25.22 9.52
CA LEU A 71 -36.62 -23.86 9.60
C LEU A 71 -35.65 -23.62 10.78
N GLY A 72 -35.47 -24.62 11.65
CA GLY A 72 -34.53 -24.57 12.77
C GLY A 72 -34.80 -23.43 13.77
N PRO A 73 -33.85 -23.15 14.68
CA PRO A 73 -34.00 -22.14 15.74
C PRO A 73 -34.02 -20.69 15.23
N TYR A 74 -33.88 -20.45 13.93
CA TYR A 74 -33.76 -19.13 13.32
C TYR A 74 -35.11 -18.58 12.79
N SER A 75 -36.19 -19.34 12.93
CA SER A 75 -37.53 -18.95 12.44
C SER A 75 -38.03 -17.64 13.03
N ASP A 76 -37.76 -17.41 14.32
CA ASP A 76 -38.22 -16.21 15.04
C ASP A 76 -37.37 -14.98 14.69
N LEU A 77 -36.07 -15.17 14.37
CA LEU A 77 -35.19 -14.12 13.85
C LEU A 77 -35.64 -13.61 12.47
N ILE A 78 -36.15 -14.50 11.62
CA ILE A 78 -36.66 -14.13 10.30
C ILE A 78 -37.97 -13.36 10.41
N GLU A 79 -38.87 -13.76 11.31
CA GLU A 79 -40.10 -13.01 11.61
C GLU A 79 -39.79 -11.62 12.20
N GLN A 80 -38.81 -11.52 13.10
CA GLN A 80 -38.34 -10.23 13.62
C GLN A 80 -37.72 -9.36 12.53
N GLY A 81 -36.94 -9.94 11.62
CA GLY A 81 -36.36 -9.23 10.48
C GLY A 81 -37.42 -8.69 9.51
N PHE A 82 -38.48 -9.46 9.24
CA PHE A 82 -39.62 -9.00 8.44
C PHE A 82 -40.44 -7.93 9.16
N ALA A 83 -40.70 -8.10 10.47
CA ALA A 83 -41.38 -7.09 11.27
C ALA A 83 -40.60 -5.77 11.31
N LEU A 84 -39.27 -5.85 11.42
CA LEU A 84 -38.40 -4.67 11.37
C LEU A 84 -38.38 -4.03 9.98
N ARG A 85 -38.37 -4.83 8.91
CA ARG A 85 -38.48 -4.33 7.54
C ARG A 85 -39.82 -3.66 7.28
N ALA A 86 -40.91 -4.22 7.80
CA ALA A 86 -42.24 -3.62 7.75
C ALA A 86 -42.33 -2.34 8.59
N HIS A 87 -41.66 -2.29 9.74
CA HIS A 87 -41.55 -1.09 10.57
C HIS A 87 -40.74 0.01 9.87
N VAL A 88 -39.59 -0.33 9.27
CA VAL A 88 -38.80 0.58 8.43
C VAL A 88 -39.60 1.05 7.21
N HIS A 89 -40.35 0.17 6.54
CA HIS A 89 -41.26 0.54 5.44
C HIS A 89 -42.43 1.42 5.91
N GLY A 90 -42.94 1.21 7.12
CA GLY A 90 -43.98 2.03 7.72
C GLY A 90 -43.48 3.42 8.12
N ILE A 91 -42.24 3.52 8.59
CA ILE A 91 -41.54 4.80 8.81
C ILE A 91 -41.28 5.49 7.45
N LEU A 92 -40.94 4.72 6.41
CA LEU A 92 -40.64 5.20 5.05
C LEU A 92 -41.87 5.27 4.13
N ASN A 93 -43.06 5.58 4.68
CA ASN A 93 -44.35 5.67 3.99
C ASN A 93 -44.21 5.98 2.47
N PRO A 94 -44.76 5.15 1.54
CA PRO A 94 -44.38 5.17 0.12
C PRO A 94 -44.80 6.43 -0.66
N THR A 95 -45.59 7.33 -0.05
CA THR A 95 -45.89 8.66 -0.60
C THR A 95 -44.83 9.72 -0.24
N ASP A 96 -44.04 9.48 0.80
CA ASP A 96 -42.96 10.33 1.32
C ASP A 96 -41.56 9.69 1.22
N SER A 97 -41.46 8.53 0.55
CA SER A 97 -40.21 7.80 0.25
C SER A 97 -39.35 8.48 -0.82
N ARG A 98 -39.23 9.80 -0.76
CA ARG A 98 -38.25 10.52 -1.57
C ARG A 98 -36.90 10.27 -0.91
N LEU A 99 -35.92 9.83 -1.70
CA LEU A 99 -34.50 9.75 -1.31
C LEU A 99 -34.06 10.98 -0.49
N LEU A 100 -34.62 12.15 -0.79
CA LEU A 100 -34.37 13.43 -0.12
C LEU A 100 -34.89 13.55 1.32
N ASN A 101 -35.73 12.64 1.79
CA ASN A 101 -36.27 12.62 3.15
C ASN A 101 -35.45 11.72 4.09
N LEU A 102 -34.50 10.94 3.56
CA LEU A 102 -33.61 10.14 4.39
C LEU A 102 -32.68 11.03 5.23
N PRO A 103 -32.37 10.66 6.49
CA PRO A 103 -31.29 11.24 7.27
C PRO A 103 -29.98 11.33 6.48
N PHE A 104 -29.17 12.35 6.75
CA PHE A 104 -27.95 12.58 5.98
C PHE A 104 -26.97 11.41 6.11
N GLU A 105 -26.94 10.75 7.27
CA GLU A 105 -26.12 9.57 7.56
C GLU A 105 -26.47 8.39 6.66
N LEU A 106 -27.76 8.20 6.33
CA LEU A 106 -28.18 7.17 5.39
C LEU A 106 -27.84 7.54 3.95
N LEU A 107 -27.93 8.81 3.59
CA LEU A 107 -27.49 9.29 2.27
C LEU A 107 -25.99 9.13 2.09
N ASP A 108 -25.21 9.43 3.13
CA ASP A 108 -23.77 9.23 3.19
C ASP A 108 -23.43 7.74 3.05
N LEU A 109 -24.12 6.86 3.78
CA LEU A 109 -23.96 5.41 3.67
C LEU A 109 -24.28 4.90 2.26
N ILE A 110 -25.36 5.39 1.63
CA ILE A 110 -25.70 5.05 0.24
C ILE A 110 -24.57 5.49 -0.70
N CYS A 111 -24.08 6.72 -0.58
CA CYS A 111 -22.98 7.22 -1.41
C CYS A 111 -21.70 6.41 -1.19
N SER A 112 -21.40 6.03 0.05
CA SER A 112 -20.27 5.15 0.38
C SER A 112 -20.38 3.78 -0.27
N HIS A 113 -21.60 3.25 -0.42
CA HIS A 113 -21.84 1.94 -1.03
C HIS A 113 -21.76 1.97 -2.56
N VAL A 114 -22.20 3.07 -3.18
CA VAL A 114 -22.02 3.33 -4.61
C VAL A 114 -20.53 3.37 -4.95
N ASP A 115 -19.73 3.93 -4.05
CA ASP A 115 -18.29 3.91 -4.12
C ASP A 115 -17.74 2.56 -3.61
N ALA A 116 -17.81 1.52 -4.44
CA ALA A 116 -17.34 0.18 -4.06
C ALA A 116 -15.89 0.15 -3.54
N VAL A 117 -15.07 1.11 -3.96
CA VAL A 117 -13.73 1.34 -3.42
C VAL A 117 -13.86 1.88 -1.99
N SER A 118 -14.51 3.02 -1.75
CA SER A 118 -14.65 3.57 -0.39
C SER A 118 -15.46 2.72 0.59
N ALA A 119 -16.35 1.83 0.13
CA ALA A 119 -17.03 0.83 0.94
C ALA A 119 -16.08 -0.25 1.50
N THR A 120 -14.96 -0.48 0.83
CA THR A 120 -13.93 -1.47 1.21
C THR A 120 -12.59 -0.84 1.62
N GLU A 121 -12.49 0.49 1.49
CA GLU A 121 -11.29 1.28 1.76
C GLU A 121 -11.12 1.55 3.26
N ASN A 122 -10.50 0.63 3.98
CA ASN A 122 -10.07 0.83 5.35
C ASN A 122 -8.57 1.18 5.39
N ASP A 123 -8.02 1.42 6.59
CA ASP A 123 -6.60 1.75 6.76
C ASP A 123 -5.67 0.59 6.34
N PHE A 124 -6.21 -0.56 5.95
CA PHE A 124 -5.48 -1.79 5.62
C PHE A 124 -5.55 -2.16 4.14
N THR A 125 -6.34 -1.44 3.34
CA THR A 125 -6.38 -1.60 1.88
C THR A 125 -5.59 -0.46 1.22
N TRP A 126 -4.83 -0.81 0.18
CA TRP A 126 -4.14 0.18 -0.62
C TRP A 126 -5.15 1.08 -1.31
N ALA A 127 -4.94 2.40 -1.25
CA ALA A 127 -5.70 3.30 -2.09
C ALA A 127 -5.39 2.95 -3.55
N GLN A 128 -6.33 2.26 -4.19
CA GLN A 128 -6.26 1.90 -5.61
C GLN A 128 -7.24 2.81 -6.36
N PRO A 129 -6.91 4.11 -6.53
CA PRO A 129 -7.82 5.04 -7.21
C PRO A 129 -8.15 4.58 -8.64
N HIS A 130 -7.25 3.81 -9.27
CA HIS A 130 -7.45 3.20 -10.58
C HIS A 130 -8.42 2.01 -10.60
N LYS A 131 -8.77 1.42 -9.44
CA LYS A 131 -9.76 0.34 -9.36
C LYS A 131 -11.20 0.83 -9.15
N ARG A 132 -11.41 2.14 -9.04
CA ARG A 132 -12.76 2.71 -9.10
C ARG A 132 -13.34 2.43 -10.47
N ARG A 133 -14.49 1.77 -10.51
CA ARG A 133 -15.17 1.56 -11.79
C ARG A 133 -15.64 2.92 -12.27
N LYS A 134 -15.46 3.18 -13.57
CA LYS A 134 -15.96 4.40 -14.22
C LYS A 134 -17.44 4.66 -13.90
N VAL A 135 -18.23 3.58 -13.86
CA VAL A 135 -19.65 3.57 -13.48
C VAL A 135 -19.89 4.13 -12.08
N ASP A 136 -19.03 3.81 -11.10
CA ASP A 136 -19.17 4.27 -9.71
C ASP A 136 -19.00 5.81 -9.66
N ILE A 137 -17.98 6.34 -10.38
CA ILE A 137 -17.72 7.78 -10.46
C ILE A 137 -18.85 8.52 -11.19
N GLU A 138 -19.31 8.01 -12.32
CA GLU A 138 -20.42 8.60 -13.08
C GLU A 138 -21.73 8.61 -12.27
N THR A 139 -21.95 7.58 -11.46
CA THR A 139 -23.11 7.50 -10.55
C THR A 139 -23.01 8.56 -9.45
N LEU A 140 -21.85 8.72 -8.82
CA LEU A 140 -21.63 9.78 -7.81
C LEU A 140 -21.79 11.19 -8.42
N GLN A 141 -21.29 11.41 -9.64
CA GLN A 141 -21.49 12.66 -10.36
C GLN A 141 -22.97 12.92 -10.66
N SER A 142 -23.71 11.89 -11.09
CA SER A 142 -25.15 11.98 -11.36
C SER A 142 -25.97 12.27 -10.09
N LEU A 143 -25.65 11.60 -8.96
CA LEU A 143 -26.24 11.90 -7.66
C LEU A 143 -25.98 13.36 -7.26
N ARG A 144 -24.76 13.83 -7.45
CA ARG A 144 -24.37 15.21 -7.14
C ARG A 144 -25.16 16.25 -7.95
N LEU A 145 -25.44 15.96 -9.21
CA LEU A 145 -26.20 16.85 -10.10
C LEU A 145 -27.72 16.82 -9.84
N SER A 146 -28.21 15.86 -9.07
CA SER A 146 -29.65 15.65 -8.87
C SER A 146 -30.28 16.71 -7.95
N CYS A 147 -29.66 17.02 -6.80
CA CYS A 147 -30.12 18.08 -5.91
C CYS A 147 -29.02 18.52 -4.93
N ARG A 148 -29.24 19.61 -4.17
CA ARG A 148 -28.28 20.12 -3.18
C ARG A 148 -27.93 19.10 -2.08
N ARG A 149 -28.93 18.38 -1.54
CA ARG A 149 -28.70 17.42 -0.44
C ARG A 149 -27.84 16.24 -0.88
N LEU A 150 -28.11 15.70 -2.07
CA LEU A 150 -27.29 14.65 -2.70
C LEU A 150 -25.95 15.19 -3.18
N CYS A 151 -25.88 16.46 -3.58
CA CYS A 151 -24.61 17.12 -3.84
C CYS A 151 -23.72 17.12 -2.61
N GLU A 152 -24.26 17.50 -1.46
CA GLU A 152 -23.54 17.51 -0.18
C GLU A 152 -23.13 16.10 0.26
N ALA A 153 -23.99 15.08 0.09
CA ALA A 153 -23.69 13.69 0.45
C ALA A 153 -22.71 12.98 -0.51
N ALA A 154 -22.80 13.21 -1.82
CA ALA A 154 -21.98 12.52 -2.81
C ALA A 154 -20.62 13.19 -3.05
N SER A 155 -20.50 14.51 -2.82
CA SER A 155 -19.26 15.26 -3.09
C SER A 155 -18.01 14.72 -2.37
N PRO A 156 -18.07 14.28 -1.10
CA PRO A 156 -16.92 13.70 -0.40
C PRO A 156 -16.34 12.46 -1.10
N TYR A 157 -17.17 11.69 -1.80
CA TYR A 157 -16.76 10.45 -2.44
C TYR A 157 -16.10 10.66 -3.82
N LEU A 158 -16.06 11.89 -4.34
CA LEU A 158 -15.49 12.13 -5.68
C LEU A 158 -13.96 12.07 -5.72
N VAL A 159 -13.29 12.52 -4.64
CA VAL A 159 -11.83 12.69 -4.61
C VAL A 159 -11.28 12.20 -3.26
N PRO A 160 -11.27 10.87 -2.99
CA PRO A 160 -10.75 10.32 -1.73
C PRO A 160 -9.23 10.42 -1.63
N THR A 161 -8.54 10.55 -2.77
CA THR A 161 -7.09 10.42 -2.89
C THR A 161 -6.59 11.52 -3.79
N ILE A 162 -5.57 12.24 -3.34
CA ILE A 162 -4.92 13.30 -4.12
C ILE A 162 -3.46 12.93 -4.31
N THR A 163 -3.02 12.84 -5.56
CA THR A 163 -1.60 12.78 -5.90
C THR A 163 -1.03 14.19 -5.98
N VAL A 164 0.00 14.46 -5.19
CA VAL A 164 0.69 15.73 -5.07
C VAL A 164 2.12 15.54 -5.59
N HIS A 165 2.33 15.94 -6.84
CA HIS A 165 3.66 15.96 -7.45
C HIS A 165 4.44 17.14 -6.87
N VAL A 166 5.77 17.06 -6.88
CA VAL A 166 6.68 18.15 -6.48
C VAL A 166 6.70 19.23 -7.57
N THR A 167 5.55 19.87 -7.79
CA THR A 167 5.37 20.97 -8.75
C THR A 167 4.44 22.03 -8.18
N ARG A 168 4.63 23.28 -8.59
CA ARG A 168 3.80 24.40 -8.12
C ARG A 168 2.33 24.20 -8.46
N LYS A 169 2.04 23.75 -9.68
CA LYS A 169 0.67 23.47 -10.14
C LYS A 169 -0.03 22.42 -9.28
N SER A 170 0.68 21.37 -8.86
CA SER A 170 0.09 20.33 -8.01
C SER A 170 -0.19 20.84 -6.60
N LEU A 171 0.71 21.65 -6.03
CA LEU A 171 0.52 22.30 -4.74
C LEU A 171 -0.64 23.32 -4.74
N ASP A 172 -0.74 24.14 -5.79
CA ASP A 172 -1.86 25.09 -5.92
C ASP A 172 -3.21 24.35 -6.03
N ARG A 173 -3.23 23.20 -6.74
CA ARG A 173 -4.39 22.31 -6.80
C ARG A 173 -4.72 21.71 -5.43
N LEU A 174 -3.73 21.20 -4.69
CA LEU A 174 -3.92 20.70 -3.32
C LEU A 174 -4.51 21.78 -2.41
N ASN A 175 -3.95 22.98 -2.47
CA ASN A 175 -4.40 24.11 -1.68
C ASN A 175 -5.86 24.50 -2.02
N ALA A 176 -6.22 24.50 -3.31
CA ALA A 176 -7.61 24.73 -3.74
C ALA A 176 -8.56 23.64 -3.24
N ILE A 177 -8.19 22.36 -3.33
CA ILE A 177 -9.01 21.24 -2.86
C ILE A 177 -9.19 21.27 -1.35
N SER A 178 -8.12 21.52 -0.59
CA SER A 178 -8.18 21.58 0.88
C SER A 178 -9.09 22.69 1.42
N ARG A 179 -9.36 23.73 0.64
CA ARG A 179 -10.27 24.83 0.98
C ARG A 179 -11.70 24.60 0.47
N HIS A 180 -11.91 23.56 -0.33
CA HIS A 180 -13.21 23.27 -0.90
C HIS A 180 -14.12 22.63 0.16
N ALA A 181 -15.22 23.31 0.50
CA ALA A 181 -16.07 22.98 1.65
C ALA A 181 -16.59 21.53 1.70
N THR A 182 -16.90 20.93 0.53
CA THR A 182 -17.41 19.54 0.45
C THR A 182 -16.36 18.52 0.03
N ILE A 183 -15.61 18.80 -1.04
CA ILE A 183 -14.58 17.89 -1.57
C ILE A 183 -13.45 17.66 -0.55
N GLY A 184 -12.92 18.72 0.07
CA GLY A 184 -11.80 18.60 1.01
C GLY A 184 -12.11 17.71 2.22
N ARG A 185 -13.38 17.63 2.64
CA ARG A 185 -13.82 16.74 3.72
C ARG A 185 -13.80 15.27 3.34
N GLY A 186 -13.89 14.97 2.05
CA GLY A 186 -13.88 13.60 1.54
C GLY A 186 -12.49 13.03 1.26
N VAL A 187 -11.47 13.88 1.25
CA VAL A 187 -10.08 13.46 1.01
C VAL A 187 -9.60 12.65 2.21
N ARG A 188 -9.16 11.42 1.95
CA ARG A 188 -8.66 10.46 2.94
C ARG A 188 -7.17 10.21 2.82
N CYS A 189 -6.63 10.29 1.60
CA CYS A 189 -5.26 9.91 1.30
C CYS A 189 -4.53 10.98 0.47
N ILE A 190 -3.32 11.32 0.91
CA ILE A 190 -2.36 12.11 0.12
C ILE A 190 -1.27 11.18 -0.38
N ARG A 191 -1.05 11.18 -1.70
CA ARG A 191 -0.01 10.42 -2.38
C ARG A 191 1.07 11.36 -2.87
N ILE A 192 2.33 11.05 -2.57
CA ILE A 192 3.47 11.86 -3.02
C ILE A 192 4.37 10.97 -3.89
N PRO A 193 4.40 11.21 -5.21
CA PRO A 193 5.36 10.57 -6.09
C PRO A 193 6.77 11.02 -5.72
N LEU A 194 7.69 10.06 -5.60
CA LEU A 194 9.09 10.28 -5.27
C LEU A 194 10.03 10.13 -6.48
N GLY A 195 9.47 10.03 -7.69
CA GLY A 195 10.28 10.00 -8.91
C GLY A 195 11.09 11.28 -9.08
N PHE A 196 12.26 11.17 -9.69
CA PHE A 196 13.19 12.30 -9.86
C PHE A 196 13.65 12.46 -11.31
N TYR A 197 14.05 13.67 -11.66
CA TYR A 197 14.74 13.98 -12.90
C TYR A 197 16.25 14.06 -12.62
N ASP A 198 17.05 13.41 -13.46
CA ASP A 198 18.51 13.42 -13.34
C ASP A 198 19.06 14.80 -13.73
N GLY A 199 19.66 15.49 -12.75
CA GLY A 199 20.27 16.80 -12.94
C GLY A 199 21.39 16.81 -13.99
N LEU A 200 22.16 15.72 -14.14
CA LEU A 200 23.19 15.63 -15.18
C LEU A 200 22.57 15.54 -16.56
N ALA A 201 21.50 14.77 -16.72
CA ALA A 201 20.77 14.68 -17.98
C ALA A 201 20.11 16.03 -18.34
N ALA A 202 19.58 16.76 -17.36
CA ALA A 202 19.04 18.10 -17.60
C ALA A 202 20.13 19.14 -17.94
N TYR A 203 21.32 19.02 -17.35
CA TYR A 203 22.39 20.00 -17.47
C TYR A 203 22.91 20.18 -18.91
N ALA A 204 23.02 19.09 -19.68
CA ALA A 204 23.59 19.12 -21.02
C ALA A 204 22.84 18.19 -21.99
N GLN A 205 22.71 18.61 -23.25
CA GLN A 205 21.99 17.86 -24.29
C GLN A 205 22.62 16.49 -24.52
N GLU A 206 23.95 16.41 -24.51
CA GLU A 206 24.73 15.20 -24.70
C GLU A 206 24.43 14.16 -23.61
N ASN A 207 24.31 14.59 -22.36
CA ASN A 207 23.96 13.73 -21.25
C ASN A 207 22.53 13.19 -21.40
N PHE A 208 21.59 14.04 -21.82
CA PHE A 208 20.22 13.61 -22.10
C PHE A 208 20.15 12.60 -23.25
N ILE A 209 20.92 12.81 -24.32
CA ILE A 209 20.95 11.88 -25.46
C ILE A 209 21.46 10.51 -25.02
N LEU A 210 22.51 10.48 -24.19
CA LEU A 210 23.04 9.24 -23.61
C LEU A 210 21.99 8.54 -22.72
N LEU A 211 21.28 9.30 -21.88
CA LEU A 211 20.17 8.80 -21.07
C LEU A 211 19.06 8.22 -21.97
N ALA A 212 18.58 8.98 -22.95
CA ALA A 212 17.50 8.58 -23.85
C ALA A 212 17.86 7.29 -24.60
N LYS A 213 19.10 7.20 -25.10
CA LYS A 213 19.63 6.01 -25.75
C LYS A 213 19.67 4.81 -24.82
N HIS A 214 20.10 4.99 -23.57
CA HIS A 214 20.11 3.93 -22.57
C HIS A 214 18.68 3.45 -22.26
N GLU A 215 17.78 4.38 -21.98
CA GLU A 215 16.39 4.13 -21.61
C GLU A 215 15.62 3.42 -22.73
N LEU A 216 15.75 3.87 -23.97
CA LEU A 216 15.12 3.21 -25.11
C LEU A 216 15.71 1.81 -25.35
N ARG A 217 17.03 1.62 -25.21
CA ARG A 217 17.63 0.28 -25.32
C ARG A 217 17.07 -0.65 -24.25
N ASN A 218 16.95 -0.19 -23.01
CA ASN A 218 16.37 -0.98 -21.91
C ASN A 218 14.89 -1.30 -22.18
N LEU A 219 14.13 -0.31 -22.68
CA LEU A 219 12.72 -0.45 -23.00
C LEU A 219 12.47 -1.60 -23.99
N PHE A 220 13.26 -1.69 -25.06
CA PHE A 220 13.07 -2.66 -26.14
C PHE A 220 13.78 -4.00 -25.90
N ARG A 221 14.89 -4.02 -25.15
CA ARG A 221 15.58 -5.26 -24.73
C ARG A 221 14.90 -5.99 -23.58
N ARG A 222 13.90 -5.37 -22.95
CA ARG A 222 13.14 -5.97 -21.85
C ARG A 222 12.53 -7.29 -22.30
N GLU A 223 13.04 -8.39 -21.74
CA GLU A 223 12.52 -9.73 -21.97
C GLU A 223 11.12 -9.85 -21.36
N LEU A 224 10.20 -10.39 -22.14
CA LEU A 224 8.85 -10.78 -21.76
C LEU A 224 8.81 -12.30 -21.50
N SER A 225 7.62 -12.83 -21.23
CA SER A 225 7.41 -14.28 -21.09
C SER A 225 7.94 -15.06 -22.30
N HIS A 226 8.55 -16.22 -22.03
CA HIS A 226 9.12 -17.12 -23.04
C HIS A 226 10.33 -16.60 -23.82
N GLY A 227 11.08 -15.64 -23.27
CA GLY A 227 12.35 -15.18 -23.84
C GLY A 227 12.20 -14.28 -25.08
N MET A 228 10.99 -13.80 -25.32
CA MET A 228 10.68 -12.84 -26.39
C MET A 228 10.90 -11.42 -25.88
N THR A 229 11.51 -10.54 -26.67
CA THR A 229 11.67 -9.12 -26.33
C THR A 229 10.50 -8.30 -26.89
N ARG A 230 10.35 -7.05 -26.42
CA ARG A 230 9.38 -6.13 -27.05
C ARG A 230 9.70 -5.85 -28.51
N GLN A 231 10.98 -5.86 -28.87
CA GLN A 231 11.42 -5.69 -30.25
C GLN A 231 10.91 -6.83 -31.16
N ASP A 232 10.83 -8.05 -30.64
CA ASP A 232 10.34 -9.21 -31.41
C ASP A 232 8.85 -9.09 -31.76
N MET A 233 8.08 -8.34 -30.96
CA MET A 233 6.65 -8.09 -31.16
C MET A 233 6.36 -7.02 -32.23
N LEU A 234 7.37 -6.30 -32.70
CA LEU A 234 7.21 -5.23 -33.68
C LEU A 234 7.12 -5.77 -35.10
N SER A 235 6.32 -5.11 -35.93
CA SER A 235 6.35 -5.30 -37.38
C SER A 235 7.70 -4.87 -37.98
N ASP A 236 8.01 -5.31 -39.20
CA ASP A 236 9.26 -4.94 -39.87
C ASP A 236 9.39 -3.42 -40.04
N GLY A 237 8.30 -2.71 -40.38
CA GLY A 237 8.30 -1.25 -40.48
C GLY A 237 8.54 -0.55 -39.14
N ALA A 238 8.01 -1.10 -38.04
CA ALA A 238 8.27 -0.59 -36.70
C ALA A 238 9.72 -0.86 -36.23
N LYS A 239 10.31 -1.99 -36.64
CA LYS A 239 11.73 -2.28 -36.42
C LYS A 239 12.65 -1.35 -37.21
N GLU A 240 12.30 -1.05 -38.46
CA GLU A 240 13.02 -0.07 -39.28
C GLU A 240 12.97 1.33 -38.64
N ASN A 241 11.81 1.76 -38.16
CA ASN A 241 11.67 3.03 -37.44
C ASN A 241 12.51 3.06 -36.16
N LEU A 242 12.46 1.98 -35.36
CA LEU A 242 13.28 1.85 -34.16
C LEU A 242 14.78 1.91 -34.48
N GLN A 243 15.21 1.26 -35.57
CA GLN A 243 16.60 1.31 -36.02
C GLN A 243 16.98 2.73 -36.42
N ALA A 244 16.14 3.45 -37.16
CA ALA A 244 16.38 4.84 -37.54
C ALA A 244 16.54 5.77 -36.31
N ILE A 245 15.76 5.54 -35.25
CA ILE A 245 15.90 6.27 -33.98
C ILE A 245 17.25 5.98 -33.33
N PHE A 246 17.67 4.71 -33.27
CA PHE A 246 18.99 4.37 -32.71
C PHE A 246 20.14 4.88 -33.55
N ASP A 247 20.05 4.84 -34.88
CA ASP A 247 21.06 5.40 -35.78
C ASP A 247 21.20 6.92 -35.58
N LEU A 248 20.07 7.63 -35.39
CA LEU A 248 20.09 9.06 -35.03
C LEU A 248 20.77 9.29 -33.67
N LEU A 249 20.43 8.51 -32.65
CA LEU A 249 21.05 8.62 -31.32
C LEU A 249 22.53 8.24 -31.33
N ASP A 250 22.95 7.28 -32.15
CA ASP A 250 24.36 6.94 -32.35
C ASP A 250 25.10 8.14 -32.97
N ARG A 251 24.60 8.70 -34.08
CA ARG A 251 25.16 9.92 -34.72
C ARG A 251 25.25 11.12 -33.76
N LEU A 252 24.23 11.32 -32.93
CA LEU A 252 24.19 12.42 -31.96
C LEU A 252 25.19 12.24 -30.81
N THR A 253 25.65 11.02 -30.55
CA THR A 253 26.63 10.69 -29.50
C THR A 253 28.05 10.53 -30.02
N ASP A 254 28.27 10.60 -31.33
CA ASP A 254 29.60 10.49 -31.92
C ASP A 254 30.46 11.72 -31.57
N ASP A 255 31.77 11.54 -31.46
CA ASP A 255 32.73 12.61 -31.10
C ASP A 255 32.91 13.65 -32.23
N GLU A 256 32.17 13.54 -33.34
CA GLU A 256 32.23 14.48 -34.46
C GLU A 256 31.31 15.69 -34.25
N PRO A 257 31.72 16.90 -34.69
CA PRO A 257 30.87 18.08 -34.61
C PRO A 257 29.56 17.88 -35.38
N TRP A 258 28.44 18.27 -34.79
CA TRP A 258 27.15 18.22 -35.47
C TRP A 258 27.16 19.12 -36.71
N ASP A 259 26.80 18.54 -37.85
CA ASP A 259 26.47 19.32 -39.04
C ASP A 259 25.09 19.99 -38.87
N GLU A 260 24.75 20.86 -39.83
CA GLU A 260 23.49 21.60 -39.81
C GLU A 260 22.27 20.67 -39.88
N GLU A 261 22.39 19.53 -40.58
CA GLU A 261 21.32 18.54 -40.69
C GLU A 261 21.04 17.88 -39.33
N LEU A 262 22.08 17.41 -38.64
CA LEU A 262 21.98 16.72 -37.37
C LEU A 262 21.52 17.67 -36.25
N SER A 263 21.99 18.91 -36.26
CA SER A 263 21.52 19.96 -35.35
C SER A 263 20.02 20.23 -35.54
N ASN A 264 19.56 20.37 -36.78
CA ASN A 264 18.13 20.55 -37.07
C ASN A 264 17.32 19.31 -36.67
N ALA A 265 17.83 18.11 -36.94
CA ALA A 265 17.16 16.86 -36.55
C ALA A 265 16.97 16.73 -35.03
N PHE A 266 17.94 17.21 -34.23
CA PHE A 266 17.78 17.27 -32.78
C PHE A 266 16.76 18.33 -32.36
N HIS A 267 16.95 19.59 -32.74
CA HIS A 267 16.14 20.71 -32.25
C HIS A 267 14.68 20.66 -32.73
N GLU A 268 14.42 20.17 -33.94
CA GLU A 268 13.07 20.05 -34.48
C GLU A 268 12.42 18.68 -34.18
N GLY A 269 13.25 17.67 -33.90
CA GLY A 269 12.83 16.30 -33.61
C GLY A 269 12.27 16.09 -32.21
N PHE A 270 11.71 14.90 -31.97
CA PHE A 270 11.10 14.57 -30.67
C PHE A 270 12.14 14.47 -29.54
N ILE A 271 13.40 14.10 -29.83
CA ILE A 271 14.48 14.01 -28.83
C ILE A 271 14.81 15.39 -28.25
N GLY A 272 15.00 16.43 -29.08
CA GLY A 272 15.25 17.78 -28.58
C GLY A 272 14.04 18.36 -27.84
N LYS A 273 12.82 18.12 -28.33
CA LYS A 273 11.59 18.49 -27.61
C LYS A 273 11.49 17.80 -26.24
N ALA A 274 11.91 16.53 -26.16
CA ALA A 274 11.94 15.78 -24.91
C ALA A 274 12.99 16.37 -23.95
N TYR A 275 14.18 16.70 -24.44
CA TYR A 275 15.22 17.38 -23.66
C TYR A 275 14.72 18.70 -23.06
N ASP A 276 14.17 19.60 -23.89
CA ASP A 276 13.69 20.91 -23.44
C ASP A 276 12.63 20.77 -22.34
N LYS A 277 11.75 19.76 -22.49
CA LYS A 277 10.73 19.46 -21.50
C LYS A 277 11.32 18.86 -20.23
N TYR A 278 12.25 17.92 -20.36
CA TYR A 278 12.93 17.26 -19.24
C TYR A 278 13.72 18.26 -18.41
N ALA A 279 14.57 19.08 -19.03
CA ALA A 279 15.36 20.11 -18.37
C ALA A 279 14.48 21.12 -17.62
N ARG A 280 13.33 21.49 -18.20
CA ARG A 280 12.36 22.34 -17.51
C ARG A 280 11.73 21.66 -16.29
N LEU A 281 11.37 20.39 -16.40
CA LEU A 281 10.76 19.63 -15.30
C LEU A 281 11.75 19.40 -14.15
N GLU A 282 13.01 19.10 -14.49
CA GLU A 282 14.12 19.05 -13.53
C GLU A 282 14.29 20.39 -12.83
N ALA A 283 14.35 21.51 -13.57
CA ALA A 283 14.49 22.83 -12.96
C ALA A 283 13.30 23.19 -12.05
N GLU A 284 12.08 22.82 -12.44
CA GLU A 284 10.87 22.97 -11.61
C GLU A 284 10.96 22.13 -10.33
N GLN A 285 11.48 20.90 -10.42
CA GLN A 285 11.74 20.02 -9.30
C GLN A 285 12.84 20.60 -8.40
N LYS A 286 14.04 20.88 -8.92
CA LYS A 286 15.21 21.44 -8.20
C LYS A 286 14.91 22.75 -7.49
N HIS A 287 14.13 23.63 -8.13
CA HIS A 287 13.74 24.89 -7.50
C HIS A 287 12.89 24.67 -6.22
N LEU A 288 12.12 23.58 -6.12
CA LEU A 288 11.36 23.22 -4.91
C LEU A 288 12.21 22.49 -3.85
N HIS A 289 13.43 22.11 -4.21
CA HIS A 289 14.31 21.17 -3.50
C HIS A 289 15.35 21.86 -2.59
N ASP A 290 15.97 22.95 -3.03
CA ASP A 290 17.17 23.51 -2.36
C ASP A 290 16.90 24.19 -1.00
N ASP A 291 15.81 24.97 -0.82
CA ASP A 291 15.47 25.64 0.46
C ASP A 291 13.98 25.55 0.85
N ARG A 292 13.15 24.96 -0.02
CA ARG A 292 11.69 25.03 0.07
C ARG A 292 11.02 23.69 0.33
N TRP A 293 11.78 22.66 0.73
CA TRP A 293 11.18 21.44 1.27
C TRP A 293 10.32 21.73 2.49
N HIS A 294 10.75 22.66 3.35
CA HIS A 294 9.88 23.22 4.38
C HIS A 294 8.60 23.79 3.76
N SER A 295 8.69 24.63 2.72
CA SER A 295 7.47 25.14 2.06
C SER A 295 6.59 24.08 1.39
N PHE A 296 7.15 23.02 0.81
CA PHE A 296 6.36 21.92 0.24
C PHE A 296 5.68 21.12 1.36
N SER A 297 6.45 20.65 2.33
CA SER A 297 5.95 19.91 3.50
C SER A 297 4.95 20.72 4.30
N ASP A 298 5.19 22.01 4.48
CA ASP A 298 4.28 22.96 5.14
C ASP A 298 2.96 23.05 4.38
N LEU A 299 3.01 23.25 3.06
CA LEU A 299 1.79 23.36 2.24
C LEU A 299 0.98 22.07 2.27
N VAL A 300 1.65 20.91 2.20
CA VAL A 300 1.01 19.60 2.35
C VAL A 300 0.41 19.46 3.75
N SER A 301 1.16 19.78 4.79
CA SER A 301 0.73 19.63 6.19
C SER A 301 -0.42 20.58 6.54
N PHE A 302 -0.36 21.84 6.11
CA PHE A 302 -1.45 22.78 6.27
C PHE A 302 -2.68 22.39 5.45
N ALA A 303 -2.52 21.76 4.28
CA ALA A 303 -3.63 21.23 3.52
C ALA A 303 -4.27 20.04 4.25
N MET A 304 -3.47 19.09 4.74
CA MET A 304 -3.97 17.95 5.52
C MET A 304 -4.65 18.40 6.81
N LYS A 305 -4.10 19.37 7.53
CA LYS A 305 -4.74 19.99 8.71
C LYS A 305 -6.14 20.56 8.41
N ARG A 306 -6.35 21.07 7.19
CA ARG A 306 -7.66 21.58 6.73
C ARG A 306 -8.62 20.48 6.29
N MET A 307 -8.13 19.26 6.06
CA MET A 307 -8.87 18.10 5.57
C MET A 307 -8.93 17.04 6.69
N PRO A 308 -9.94 17.08 7.57
CA PRO A 308 -9.97 16.27 8.80
C PRO A 308 -9.97 14.76 8.56
N SER A 309 -10.37 14.30 7.37
CA SER A 309 -10.35 12.89 7.00
C SER A 309 -9.04 12.45 6.34
N ALA A 310 -8.14 13.37 6.00
CA ALA A 310 -6.88 13.10 5.31
C ALA A 310 -5.82 12.57 6.28
N THR A 311 -6.04 11.36 6.81
CA THR A 311 -5.17 10.71 7.80
C THR A 311 -4.26 9.66 7.18
N ARG A 312 -4.23 9.52 5.85
CA ARG A 312 -3.38 8.57 5.14
C ARG A 312 -2.34 9.29 4.31
N LEU A 313 -1.09 8.88 4.46
CA LEU A 313 0.02 9.33 3.63
C LEU A 313 0.61 8.12 2.92
N GLU A 314 0.73 8.20 1.60
CA GLU A 314 1.48 7.22 0.85
C GLU A 314 2.57 7.93 0.03
N MET A 315 3.75 7.32 -0.03
CA MET A 315 4.89 7.86 -0.76
C MET A 315 5.49 6.74 -1.61
N SER A 316 5.73 7.03 -2.89
CA SER A 316 6.37 6.05 -3.76
C SER A 316 7.01 6.66 -4.98
N ASP A 317 8.18 6.17 -5.35
CA ASP A 317 8.83 6.49 -6.63
C ASP A 317 8.17 5.76 -7.82
N SER A 318 7.22 4.85 -7.54
CA SER A 318 6.44 4.09 -8.52
C SER A 318 5.04 4.67 -8.78
N PHE A 319 4.70 5.81 -8.18
CA PHE A 319 3.34 6.38 -8.21
C PHE A 319 2.94 7.13 -9.46
N GLU A 320 3.91 7.58 -10.24
CA GLU A 320 3.58 8.04 -11.57
C GLU A 320 2.76 6.94 -12.25
N PRO A 321 1.68 7.29 -12.97
CA PRO A 321 1.03 6.30 -13.81
C PRO A 321 2.16 5.69 -14.60
N GLN A 322 2.41 4.39 -14.36
CA GLN A 322 3.41 3.67 -15.11
C GLN A 322 3.05 3.99 -16.54
N TRP A 323 3.90 4.73 -17.25
CA TRP A 323 3.72 4.84 -18.67
C TRP A 323 3.65 3.38 -19.13
N THR A 324 2.45 2.98 -19.50
CA THR A 324 2.18 1.58 -19.83
C THR A 324 2.55 1.50 -21.28
N PRO A 325 3.65 0.81 -21.62
CA PRO A 325 4.07 0.72 -22.99
C PRO A 325 2.90 0.18 -23.81
N PRO A 326 2.47 0.89 -24.86
CA PRO A 326 1.42 0.37 -25.72
C PRO A 326 1.92 -0.91 -26.40
N GLU A 327 0.99 -1.76 -26.83
CA GLU A 327 1.32 -3.04 -27.44
C GLU A 327 1.71 -2.87 -28.92
N GLY A 328 2.65 -3.70 -29.38
CA GLY A 328 3.07 -3.75 -30.78
C GLY A 328 3.66 -2.43 -31.29
N ASP A 329 3.33 -2.08 -32.53
CA ASP A 329 3.94 -0.96 -33.27
C ASP A 329 3.70 0.41 -32.64
N ALA A 330 2.63 0.57 -31.85
CA ALA A 330 2.35 1.82 -31.13
C ALA A 330 3.48 2.21 -30.17
N LEU A 331 4.28 1.24 -29.73
CA LEU A 331 5.44 1.46 -28.86
C LEU A 331 6.52 2.34 -29.50
N VAL A 332 6.59 2.36 -30.84
CA VAL A 332 7.61 3.10 -31.59
C VAL A 332 7.07 4.45 -32.10
N ASN A 333 5.89 4.86 -31.65
CA ASN A 333 5.35 6.19 -31.93
C ASN A 333 6.17 7.25 -31.17
N GLU A 334 6.57 8.32 -31.86
CA GLU A 334 7.28 9.45 -31.25
C GLU A 334 6.56 10.02 -30.04
N ASP A 335 5.22 10.10 -30.05
CA ASP A 335 4.45 10.60 -28.91
C ASP A 335 4.63 9.72 -27.66
N GLU A 336 4.66 8.40 -27.84
CA GLU A 336 4.79 7.43 -26.76
C GLU A 336 6.21 7.40 -26.21
N LEU A 337 7.21 7.44 -27.11
CA LEU A 337 8.61 7.56 -26.73
C LEU A 337 8.90 8.90 -26.06
N TYR A 338 8.29 9.99 -26.53
CA TYR A 338 8.37 11.30 -25.89
C TYR A 338 7.83 11.26 -24.46
N GLN A 339 6.64 10.70 -24.23
CA GLN A 339 6.08 10.56 -22.88
C GLN A 339 6.97 9.70 -21.98
N TYR A 340 7.51 8.60 -22.52
CA TYR A 340 8.45 7.74 -21.79
C TYR A 340 9.70 8.52 -21.35
N LEU A 341 10.33 9.25 -22.27
CA LEU A 341 11.58 9.99 -22.00
C LEU A 341 11.42 11.15 -21.01
N ILE A 342 10.22 11.74 -20.88
CA ILE A 342 9.96 12.82 -19.91
C ILE A 342 9.36 12.32 -18.58
N THR A 343 9.21 11.00 -18.42
CA THR A 343 8.75 10.39 -17.17
C THR A 343 9.88 10.44 -16.14
N PRO A 344 9.61 10.87 -14.88
CA PRO A 344 10.65 10.91 -13.87
C PRO A 344 11.11 9.50 -13.52
N HIS A 345 12.40 9.35 -13.22
CA HIS A 345 13.01 8.08 -12.91
C HIS A 345 12.71 7.61 -11.49
N ARG A 346 12.69 6.29 -11.34
CA ARG A 346 12.70 5.62 -10.03
C ARG A 346 14.10 5.64 -9.43
N TRP A 347 14.19 5.52 -8.11
CA TRP A 347 15.45 5.63 -7.36
C TRP A 347 16.52 4.62 -7.78
N GLU A 348 16.13 3.44 -8.26
CA GLU A 348 17.06 2.45 -8.82
C GLU A 348 17.88 3.01 -9.99
N HIS A 349 17.33 3.90 -10.83
CA HIS A 349 18.09 4.52 -11.92
C HIS A 349 19.10 5.56 -11.43
N ALA A 350 18.91 6.09 -10.21
CA ALA A 350 19.83 7.04 -9.60
C ALA A 350 21.12 6.34 -9.12
N ALA A 351 21.03 5.08 -8.70
CA ALA A 351 22.17 4.36 -8.17
C ALA A 351 23.14 3.84 -9.25
N THR A 352 22.77 3.95 -10.54
CA THR A 352 23.67 3.66 -11.69
C THR A 352 24.44 4.89 -12.14
N ALA A 353 23.98 6.09 -11.77
CA ALA A 353 24.56 7.36 -12.17
C ALA A 353 25.66 7.77 -11.18
N VAL A 354 26.88 7.86 -11.71
CA VAL A 354 28.15 8.40 -11.17
C VAL A 354 28.08 8.97 -9.73
N THR A 355 28.97 8.47 -8.87
CA THR A 355 29.28 8.92 -7.49
C THR A 355 29.51 10.43 -7.28
N GLN A 356 29.45 11.26 -8.32
CA GLN A 356 29.61 12.71 -8.27
C GLN A 356 28.27 13.47 -8.09
N LEU A 357 27.14 12.76 -8.02
CA LEU A 357 25.78 13.31 -7.95
C LEU A 357 25.18 13.35 -6.53
N GLU A 358 25.99 13.18 -5.48
CA GLU A 358 25.51 13.08 -4.09
C GLU A 358 24.59 14.24 -3.70
N ASP A 359 24.86 15.48 -4.12
CA ASP A 359 24.07 16.65 -3.73
C ASP A 359 22.65 16.70 -4.35
N ASP A 360 22.50 16.42 -5.65
CA ASP A 360 21.18 16.43 -6.32
C ASP A 360 20.33 15.22 -5.90
N LEU A 361 20.97 14.06 -5.70
CA LEU A 361 20.32 12.85 -5.20
C LEU A 361 19.77 13.05 -3.79
N MET A 362 20.52 13.71 -2.90
CA MET A 362 20.06 14.01 -1.54
C MET A 362 18.80 14.86 -1.53
N SER A 363 18.58 15.68 -2.55
CA SER A 363 17.41 16.56 -2.62
C SER A 363 16.11 15.82 -2.91
N ALA A 364 16.12 14.84 -3.82
CA ALA A 364 14.97 13.98 -4.14
C ALA A 364 14.51 13.10 -2.96
N ARG A 365 15.39 12.92 -1.96
CA ARG A 365 15.31 11.93 -0.89
C ARG A 365 14.79 12.49 0.44
N ARG A 366 15.09 13.77 0.72
CA ARG A 366 14.58 14.55 1.87
C ARG A 366 13.06 14.42 2.12
N PRO A 367 12.14 14.42 1.12
CA PRO A 367 10.70 14.28 1.37
C PRO A 367 10.34 13.20 2.39
N PHE A 368 10.97 12.03 2.25
CA PHE A 368 10.59 10.84 2.99
C PHE A 368 10.84 10.99 4.50
N GLY A 369 11.90 11.70 4.87
CA GLY A 369 12.27 11.95 6.26
C GLY A 369 11.49 13.12 6.81
N PHE A 370 11.45 14.24 6.09
CA PHE A 370 10.95 15.51 6.62
C PHE A 370 9.43 15.60 6.71
N ILE A 371 8.67 15.00 5.77
CA ILE A 371 7.20 15.18 5.74
C ILE A 371 6.51 14.69 7.02
N PRO A 372 6.77 13.47 7.53
CA PRO A 372 6.11 13.01 8.75
C PRO A 372 6.38 13.91 9.97
N GLY A 373 7.63 14.40 10.13
CA GLY A 373 7.95 15.35 11.20
C GLY A 373 7.17 16.67 11.07
N VAL A 374 7.15 17.28 9.88
CA VAL A 374 6.41 18.54 9.65
C VAL A 374 4.89 18.36 9.85
N LEU A 375 4.34 17.18 9.50
CA LEU A 375 2.95 16.84 9.78
C LEU A 375 2.67 16.85 11.29
N GLY A 376 3.54 16.19 12.05
CA GLY A 376 3.52 16.19 13.51
C GLY A 376 3.57 17.59 14.11
N ALA A 377 4.56 18.39 13.70
CA ALA A 377 4.70 19.79 14.12
C ALA A 377 3.46 20.65 13.80
N THR A 378 2.75 20.32 12.71
CA THR A 378 1.53 21.00 12.28
C THR A 378 0.27 20.52 13.04
N GLY A 379 0.38 19.45 13.82
CA GLY A 379 -0.72 18.86 14.58
C GLY A 379 -1.55 17.87 13.75
N VAL A 380 -0.98 17.26 12.71
CA VAL A 380 -1.62 16.22 11.89
C VAL A 380 -1.16 14.86 12.38
N PHE A 381 -2.11 13.93 12.58
CA PHE A 381 -1.84 12.52 12.85
C PHE A 381 -2.15 11.66 11.63
N LEU A 382 -1.50 10.50 11.54
CA LEU A 382 -1.75 9.52 10.49
C LEU A 382 -2.39 8.26 11.08
N THR A 383 -3.35 7.67 10.36
CA THR A 383 -3.87 6.32 10.62
C THR A 383 -3.19 5.26 9.75
N ARG A 384 -2.64 5.68 8.59
CA ARG A 384 -1.86 4.84 7.69
C ARG A 384 -0.68 5.61 7.12
N PHE A 385 0.50 5.00 7.16
CA PHE A 385 1.68 5.49 6.46
C PHE A 385 2.28 4.36 5.62
N ALA A 386 2.39 4.58 4.31
CA ALA A 386 2.89 3.59 3.38
C ALA A 386 3.99 4.16 2.49
N VAL A 387 5.09 3.43 2.36
CA VAL A 387 6.28 3.83 1.62
C VAL A 387 6.67 2.69 0.71
N ARG A 388 6.82 2.99 -0.58
CA ARG A 388 7.26 2.02 -1.59
C ARG A 388 8.29 2.64 -2.49
N VAL A 389 9.53 2.26 -2.31
CA VAL A 389 10.64 2.82 -3.06
C VAL A 389 11.42 1.70 -3.72
N THR A 390 12.02 2.00 -4.86
CA THR A 390 13.11 1.19 -5.39
C THR A 390 14.41 1.53 -4.64
N PRO A 391 15.43 0.66 -4.70
CA PRO A 391 16.66 0.81 -3.93
C PRO A 391 17.32 2.19 -4.07
N MET A 392 17.82 2.70 -2.94
CA MET A 392 18.28 4.07 -2.73
C MET A 392 19.78 4.14 -2.40
N HIS A 393 20.34 3.07 -1.84
CA HIS A 393 21.75 2.82 -1.47
C HIS A 393 22.43 3.86 -0.55
N PHE A 394 21.72 4.89 -0.08
CA PHE A 394 22.26 5.90 0.85
C PHE A 394 21.16 6.44 1.79
N TRP A 395 21.09 5.93 3.02
CA TRP A 395 20.10 6.33 4.03
C TRP A 395 20.58 7.42 4.99
N ALA A 396 21.77 7.99 4.78
CA ALA A 396 22.32 9.08 5.60
C ALA A 396 21.43 10.35 5.57
N ALA A 397 20.54 10.48 4.59
CA ALA A 397 19.55 11.56 4.51
C ALA A 397 18.58 11.62 5.71
N PHE A 398 18.56 10.60 6.57
CA PHE A 398 17.72 10.50 7.77
C PHE A 398 18.51 10.64 9.08
N GLU A 399 19.77 11.09 9.04
CA GLU A 399 20.63 11.21 10.23
C GLU A 399 20.04 12.10 11.33
N THR A 400 19.25 13.12 10.96
CA THR A 400 18.57 14.05 11.88
C THR A 400 17.33 13.47 12.54
N VAL A 401 16.84 12.31 12.07
CA VAL A 401 15.67 11.64 12.67
C VAL A 401 16.10 11.04 14.00
N GLY A 402 15.57 11.58 15.11
CA GLY A 402 15.92 11.13 16.46
C GLY A 402 16.55 12.21 17.36
N ASP A 403 16.70 13.44 16.88
CA ASP A 403 16.96 14.59 17.76
C ASP A 403 15.70 14.84 18.63
N GLU A 404 15.86 15.17 19.93
CA GLU A 404 14.73 15.40 20.86
C GLU A 404 13.56 16.23 20.28
N PRO A 405 13.77 17.41 19.63
CA PRO A 405 12.67 18.17 19.06
C PRO A 405 11.95 17.43 17.91
N THR A 406 12.64 16.57 17.17
CA THR A 406 12.03 15.78 16.09
C THR A 406 11.20 14.62 16.65
N ILE A 407 11.63 14.00 17.76
CA ILE A 407 10.93 12.85 18.33
C ILE A 407 9.50 13.20 18.74
N ASP A 408 9.28 14.35 19.37
CA ASP A 408 7.92 14.80 19.75
C ASP A 408 7.00 14.99 18.54
N GLU A 409 7.55 15.51 17.44
CA GLU A 409 6.83 15.67 16.18
C GLU A 409 6.46 14.32 15.58
N TYR A 410 7.39 13.36 15.53
CA TYR A 410 7.07 12.03 15.05
C TYR A 410 6.10 11.28 15.97
N ASN A 411 6.24 11.42 17.30
CA ASN A 411 5.31 10.82 18.25
C ASN A 411 3.88 11.33 18.01
N TRP A 412 3.73 12.63 17.72
CA TRP A 412 2.44 13.19 17.35
C TRP A 412 1.87 12.57 16.07
N VAL A 413 2.69 12.46 15.01
CA VAL A 413 2.20 11.94 13.73
C VAL A 413 1.85 10.45 13.81
N THR A 414 2.53 9.69 14.68
CA THR A 414 2.36 8.23 14.84
C THR A 414 1.41 7.83 15.97
N GLU A 415 0.91 8.77 16.78
CA GLU A 415 0.05 8.49 17.94
C GLU A 415 -1.15 7.61 17.58
N GLN A 416 -1.76 7.84 16.42
CA GLN A 416 -2.92 7.09 15.91
C GLN A 416 -2.58 6.18 14.72
N LEU A 417 -1.30 5.89 14.49
CA LEU A 417 -0.87 5.11 13.35
C LEU A 417 -1.24 3.63 13.56
N ARG A 418 -2.19 3.16 12.75
CA ARG A 418 -2.72 1.79 12.80
C ARG A 418 -2.07 0.87 11.78
N CYS A 419 -1.67 1.40 10.64
CA CYS A 419 -1.05 0.63 9.58
C CYS A 419 0.24 1.28 9.09
N PHE A 420 1.35 0.55 9.22
CA PHE A 420 2.64 0.93 8.69
C PHE A 420 3.08 -0.04 7.61
N GLU A 421 3.45 0.49 6.44
CA GLU A 421 3.98 -0.28 5.33
C GLU A 421 5.26 0.36 4.80
N PHE A 422 6.32 -0.43 4.73
CA PHE A 422 7.58 -0.03 4.15
C PHE A 422 8.06 -1.10 3.19
N THR A 423 8.38 -0.70 1.98
CA THR A 423 8.88 -1.59 0.94
C THR A 423 10.04 -0.89 0.25
N SER A 424 11.23 -1.44 0.40
CA SER A 424 12.35 -1.17 -0.50
C SER A 424 12.63 -2.43 -1.30
N LYS A 425 12.17 -2.42 -2.54
CA LYS A 425 12.14 -3.62 -3.39
C LYS A 425 12.63 -3.33 -4.79
N TYR A 426 13.43 -4.23 -5.36
CA TYR A 426 13.78 -4.17 -6.77
C TYR A 426 12.49 -4.44 -7.57
N LEU A 427 11.94 -3.39 -8.18
CA LEU A 427 10.81 -3.53 -9.09
C LEU A 427 11.33 -3.85 -10.49
N LEU A 428 12.05 -4.96 -10.62
CA LEU A 428 12.11 -5.62 -11.91
C LEU A 428 10.70 -6.06 -12.22
N SER A 429 10.07 -5.32 -13.13
CA SER A 429 8.71 -5.55 -13.55
C SER A 429 8.45 -7.05 -13.71
N GLU A 430 7.30 -7.50 -13.24
CA GLU A 430 6.61 -8.80 -13.34
C GLU A 430 7.04 -9.81 -14.44
N GLY A 431 8.34 -10.05 -14.61
CA GLY A 431 8.95 -10.81 -15.68
C GLY A 431 10.08 -11.66 -15.09
N PRO A 432 10.13 -12.96 -15.39
CA PRO A 432 11.06 -13.89 -14.76
C PRO A 432 12.51 -13.80 -15.28
N SER A 433 12.87 -12.78 -16.06
CA SER A 433 14.12 -12.78 -16.82
C SER A 433 14.97 -11.54 -16.59
N ARG A 434 16.11 -11.79 -15.92
CA ARG A 434 17.33 -10.99 -15.82
C ARG A 434 17.28 -9.74 -14.94
N ARG A 435 17.82 -9.95 -13.74
CA ARG A 435 18.41 -8.95 -12.84
C ARG A 435 19.28 -7.96 -13.64
N PRO A 436 19.30 -6.66 -13.29
CA PRO A 436 20.31 -5.76 -13.83
C PRO A 436 21.67 -6.37 -13.48
N GLN A 437 22.52 -6.59 -14.47
CA GLN A 437 23.93 -6.94 -14.26
C GLN A 437 24.74 -5.75 -13.71
N VAL A 438 24.07 -4.66 -13.32
CA VAL A 438 24.75 -3.54 -12.66
C VAL A 438 25.23 -4.07 -11.32
N THR A 439 26.55 -4.11 -11.17
CA THR A 439 27.21 -4.33 -9.89
C THR A 439 27.04 -3.03 -9.11
N TRP A 440 25.93 -2.92 -8.38
CA TRP A 440 25.65 -1.78 -7.53
C TRP A 440 26.76 -1.64 -6.48
N SER A 441 27.08 -0.40 -6.14
CA SER A 441 28.10 -0.13 -5.12
C SER A 441 27.61 -0.66 -3.79
N LYS A 442 28.34 -1.62 -3.22
CA LYS A 442 28.08 -2.18 -1.89
C LYS A 442 28.01 -1.04 -0.88
N PHE A 443 27.15 -1.15 0.12
CA PHE A 443 27.19 -0.21 1.22
C PHE A 443 28.58 -0.23 1.87
N HIS A 444 29.24 0.92 1.87
CA HIS A 444 30.61 1.05 2.34
C HIS A 444 30.72 1.38 3.84
N ASP A 445 29.62 1.79 4.50
CA ASP A 445 29.59 2.22 5.90
C ASP A 445 28.28 1.82 6.62
N ALA A 446 28.38 1.49 7.91
CA ALA A 446 27.27 1.23 8.82
C ALA A 446 26.34 2.46 8.96
N ALA A 447 26.92 3.66 8.96
CA ALA A 447 26.17 4.92 9.08
C ALA A 447 25.12 5.07 7.97
N GLY A 448 25.44 4.55 6.77
CA GLY A 448 24.53 4.51 5.62
C GLY A 448 23.30 3.62 5.81
N PHE A 449 23.27 2.75 6.82
CA PHE A 449 22.12 1.93 7.22
C PHE A 449 21.39 2.48 8.46
N GLU A 450 22.12 3.10 9.38
CA GLU A 450 21.57 3.59 10.66
C GLU A 450 20.43 4.60 10.47
N GLY A 451 20.51 5.47 9.46
CA GLY A 451 19.45 6.45 9.17
C GLY A 451 18.09 5.80 8.87
N CYS A 452 18.08 4.71 8.09
CA CYS A 452 16.85 3.94 7.84
C CYS A 452 16.31 3.34 9.15
N GLY A 453 17.20 2.78 9.97
CA GLY A 453 16.79 2.15 11.22
C GLY A 453 16.24 3.14 12.25
N LYS A 454 16.83 4.34 12.36
CA LYS A 454 16.30 5.43 13.18
C LYS A 454 14.89 5.82 12.75
N LEU A 455 14.68 6.03 11.45
CA LEU A 455 13.38 6.41 10.90
C LEU A 455 12.32 5.34 11.13
N LEU A 456 12.62 4.08 10.78
CA LEU A 456 11.68 2.97 10.97
C LEU A 456 11.38 2.74 12.46
N SER A 457 12.36 2.88 13.34
CA SER A 457 12.17 2.76 14.79
C SER A 457 11.20 3.82 15.31
N VAL A 458 11.41 5.09 14.93
CA VAL A 458 10.54 6.20 15.34
C VAL A 458 9.12 6.05 14.79
N LEU A 459 8.98 5.64 13.53
CA LEU A 459 7.67 5.45 12.89
C LEU A 459 6.90 4.24 13.46
N THR A 460 7.59 3.29 14.07
CA THR A 460 7.00 2.11 14.68
C THR A 460 6.88 2.20 16.20
N ALA A 461 7.35 3.30 16.80
CA ALA A 461 7.32 3.58 18.24
C ALA A 461 5.93 4.03 18.74
N THR A 462 4.89 3.24 18.49
CA THR A 462 3.51 3.55 18.90
C THR A 462 2.72 2.30 19.27
N ASP A 463 1.84 2.41 20.26
CA ASP A 463 0.97 1.32 20.71
C ASP A 463 -0.24 1.10 19.79
N SER A 464 -0.54 2.07 18.91
CA SER A 464 -1.72 2.04 18.04
C SER A 464 -1.60 1.13 16.83
N LEU A 465 -0.41 0.56 16.57
CA LEU A 465 -0.16 -0.27 15.40
C LEU A 465 -0.97 -1.57 15.44
N GLU A 466 -1.82 -1.74 14.43
CA GLU A 466 -2.59 -2.96 14.17
C GLU A 466 -1.97 -3.80 13.04
N ARG A 467 -1.25 -3.15 12.10
CA ARG A 467 -0.61 -3.83 10.97
C ARG A 467 0.77 -3.26 10.66
N ILE A 468 1.74 -4.14 10.53
CA ILE A 468 3.09 -3.83 10.05
C ILE A 468 3.39 -4.71 8.83
N SER A 469 3.87 -4.09 7.76
CA SER A 469 4.32 -4.77 6.55
C SER A 469 5.66 -4.20 6.12
N ILE A 470 6.73 -4.98 6.22
CA ILE A 470 8.08 -4.54 5.91
C ILE A 470 8.70 -5.50 4.88
N ASP A 471 9.18 -4.94 3.77
CA ASP A 471 9.93 -5.64 2.73
C ASP A 471 11.27 -4.92 2.50
N LEU A 472 12.37 -5.63 2.75
CA LEU A 472 13.75 -5.11 2.77
C LEU A 472 14.63 -5.77 1.70
N GLU A 473 14.08 -6.07 0.52
CA GLU A 473 14.80 -6.75 -0.57
C GLU A 473 16.10 -6.06 -0.98
N GLU A 474 16.14 -4.72 -0.97
CA GLU A 474 17.36 -3.93 -1.18
C GLU A 474 18.53 -4.45 -0.32
N PHE A 475 18.26 -4.77 0.94
CA PHE A 475 19.27 -5.14 1.92
C PHE A 475 19.61 -6.63 1.91
N SER A 476 18.72 -7.48 1.41
CA SER A 476 18.92 -8.94 1.37
C SER A 476 19.88 -9.38 0.28
N HIS A 477 20.02 -8.60 -0.79
CA HIS A 477 20.82 -8.97 -1.96
C HIS A 477 22.31 -8.60 -1.82
N ASP A 478 22.62 -7.54 -1.09
CA ASP A 478 23.99 -7.10 -0.85
C ASP A 478 24.65 -7.86 0.33
N ALA A 479 23.93 -8.80 0.92
CA ALA A 479 24.14 -9.28 2.27
C ALA A 479 25.32 -10.28 2.44
N ASP A 480 25.84 -10.81 1.33
CA ASP A 480 27.12 -11.56 1.24
C ASP A 480 28.32 -10.65 0.99
N THR A 481 28.08 -9.36 0.79
CA THR A 481 29.10 -8.39 0.37
C THR A 481 29.16 -7.12 1.19
N ILE A 482 28.13 -6.85 1.99
CA ILE A 482 28.12 -5.86 3.05
C ILE A 482 28.96 -6.40 4.21
N GLU A 483 30.28 -6.33 4.06
CA GLU A 483 31.19 -6.30 5.20
C GLU A 483 31.01 -4.93 5.86
N ILE A 484 30.04 -4.80 6.79
CA ILE A 484 29.91 -3.62 7.66
C ILE A 484 31.11 -3.61 8.61
N GLY A 485 32.28 -3.28 8.07
CA GLY A 485 33.54 -3.52 8.75
C GLY A 485 33.68 -4.95 9.30
N PRO A 486 34.60 -5.17 10.24
CA PRO A 486 34.96 -6.52 10.67
C PRO A 486 33.94 -7.27 11.56
N GLN A 487 32.75 -6.75 11.94
CA GLN A 487 31.86 -7.49 12.86
C GLN A 487 30.35 -7.19 12.71
N LYS A 488 29.62 -8.26 12.35
CA LYS A 488 28.17 -8.56 12.51
C LYS A 488 27.25 -8.29 11.30
N PRO A 489 26.54 -9.32 10.80
CA PRO A 489 25.45 -9.14 9.84
C PRO A 489 24.32 -8.30 10.44
N TRP A 490 23.71 -7.46 9.60
CA TRP A 490 22.52 -6.69 9.98
C TRP A 490 21.35 -7.62 10.32
N HIS A 491 20.46 -7.16 11.19
CA HIS A 491 19.25 -7.88 11.57
C HIS A 491 18.08 -6.90 11.73
N PHE A 492 16.86 -7.43 11.63
CA PHE A 492 15.62 -6.65 11.63
C PHE A 492 15.48 -5.69 12.81
N ASN A 493 15.98 -6.06 14.00
CA ASN A 493 15.87 -5.18 15.17
C ASN A 493 16.74 -3.93 15.10
N TRP A 494 17.65 -3.84 14.13
CA TRP A 494 18.31 -2.56 13.81
C TRP A 494 17.34 -1.56 13.21
N PHE A 495 16.31 -2.04 12.52
CA PHE A 495 15.31 -1.19 11.89
C PHE A 495 14.12 -0.91 12.78
N VAL A 496 13.75 -1.87 13.61
CA VAL A 496 12.56 -1.79 14.43
C VAL A 496 12.90 -2.22 15.83
N GLN A 497 12.83 -1.29 16.78
CA GLN A 497 13.07 -1.62 18.19
C GLN A 497 12.13 -2.73 18.63
N THR A 498 12.70 -3.75 19.28
CA THR A 498 11.94 -4.86 19.82
C THR A 498 11.10 -4.38 21.00
N GLN A 499 9.89 -3.94 20.70
CA GLN A 499 8.90 -3.52 21.69
C GLN A 499 7.59 -4.27 21.49
N PRO A 500 6.79 -4.48 22.56
CA PRO A 500 5.48 -5.07 22.40
C PRO A 500 4.53 -4.06 21.72
N TRP A 501 3.97 -4.41 20.57
CA TRP A 501 2.86 -3.64 19.96
C TRP A 501 1.51 -4.20 20.41
N PRO A 502 0.89 -3.67 21.49
CA PRO A 502 -0.24 -4.31 22.16
C PRO A 502 -1.42 -4.58 21.22
N ASN A 503 -1.64 -3.72 20.23
CA ASN A 503 -2.75 -3.82 19.28
C ASN A 503 -2.42 -4.53 17.97
N LEU A 504 -1.20 -5.06 17.81
CA LEU A 504 -0.75 -5.64 16.53
C LEU A 504 -1.51 -6.93 16.21
N GLN A 505 -2.28 -6.87 15.13
CA GLN A 505 -3.10 -7.97 14.61
C GLN A 505 -2.45 -8.63 13.39
N ARG A 506 -1.59 -7.94 12.64
CA ARG A 506 -0.95 -8.50 11.45
C ARG A 506 0.50 -8.04 11.28
N LEU A 507 1.39 -9.00 11.10
CA LEU A 507 2.80 -8.78 10.80
C LEU A 507 3.17 -9.49 9.50
N THR A 508 3.65 -8.73 8.53
CA THR A 508 4.18 -9.24 7.27
C THR A 508 5.64 -8.81 7.15
N LEU A 509 6.54 -9.78 7.09
CA LEU A 509 7.96 -9.55 6.93
C LEU A 509 8.46 -10.26 5.67
N SER A 510 9.10 -9.51 4.79
CA SER A 510 9.67 -9.99 3.55
C SER A 510 11.14 -9.56 3.44
N ASN A 511 12.01 -10.46 2.99
CA ASN A 511 13.43 -10.15 2.76
C ASN A 511 14.16 -9.59 3.99
N VAL A 512 13.83 -10.10 5.18
CA VAL A 512 14.42 -9.65 6.45
C VAL A 512 15.35 -10.70 7.05
N ARG A 513 16.33 -10.24 7.83
CA ARG A 513 17.21 -11.06 8.67
C ARG A 513 16.74 -11.07 10.11
N LEU A 514 16.48 -12.24 10.68
CA LEU A 514 15.95 -12.39 12.04
C LEU A 514 16.95 -13.05 13.00
N ASN A 515 16.79 -12.70 14.28
CA ASN A 515 17.26 -13.46 15.42
C ASN A 515 16.05 -14.20 16.02
N SER A 516 16.17 -15.51 16.25
CA SER A 516 15.08 -16.35 16.77
C SER A 516 14.53 -15.86 18.11
N HIS A 517 15.41 -15.45 19.04
CA HIS A 517 15.03 -14.97 20.36
C HIS A 517 14.21 -13.68 20.27
N ASP A 518 14.75 -12.68 19.57
CA ASP A 518 14.10 -11.37 19.46
C ASP A 518 12.78 -11.45 18.68
N PHE A 519 12.72 -12.34 17.68
CA PHE A 519 11.48 -12.62 16.97
C PHE A 519 10.41 -13.22 17.89
N GLY A 520 10.80 -14.10 18.81
CA GLY A 520 9.91 -14.61 19.85
C GLY A 520 9.39 -13.51 20.79
N VAL A 521 10.26 -12.57 21.18
CA VAL A 521 9.87 -11.40 21.99
C VAL A 521 8.89 -10.51 21.23
N LEU A 522 9.17 -10.24 19.95
CA LEU A 522 8.35 -9.41 19.09
C LEU A 522 6.93 -9.96 18.92
N LEU A 523 6.80 -11.27 18.68
CA LEU A 523 5.49 -11.92 18.59
C LEU A 523 4.74 -11.85 19.93
N GLY A 524 5.43 -12.05 21.06
CA GLY A 524 4.80 -12.11 22.38
C GLY A 524 3.67 -13.16 22.42
N ASP A 525 2.71 -13.01 23.33
CA ASP A 525 1.64 -13.99 23.54
C ASP A 525 0.28 -13.63 22.90
N ARG A 526 0.27 -12.68 21.96
CA ARG A 526 -0.96 -12.14 21.35
C ARG A 526 -1.51 -12.98 20.18
N GLU A 527 -2.76 -12.71 19.78
CA GLU A 527 -3.30 -13.17 18.50
C GLU A 527 -2.76 -12.28 17.39
N ILE A 528 -2.01 -12.87 16.46
CA ILE A 528 -1.44 -12.14 15.34
C ILE A 528 -1.47 -13.00 14.08
N GLU A 529 -1.80 -12.37 12.96
CA GLU A 529 -1.64 -12.93 11.64
C GLU A 529 -0.22 -12.70 11.15
N LEU A 530 0.53 -13.79 10.94
CA LEU A 530 1.93 -13.76 10.59
C LEU A 530 2.14 -14.23 9.14
N SER A 531 2.87 -13.44 8.36
CA SER A 531 3.36 -13.81 7.04
C SER A 531 4.86 -13.57 6.95
N LEU A 532 5.62 -14.62 6.63
CA LEU A 532 7.07 -14.58 6.46
C LEU A 532 7.42 -15.01 5.03
N SER A 533 8.19 -14.20 4.33
CA SER A 533 8.68 -14.50 2.98
C SER A 533 10.14 -14.12 2.82
N SER A 534 10.96 -14.98 2.25
CA SER A 534 12.40 -14.70 2.02
C SER A 534 13.11 -14.25 3.30
N VAL A 535 12.87 -14.97 4.41
CA VAL A 535 13.43 -14.62 5.73
C VAL A 535 14.71 -15.41 5.97
N GLU A 536 15.76 -14.73 6.40
CA GLU A 536 17.04 -15.36 6.76
C GLU A 536 17.20 -15.42 8.29
N MET A 537 17.45 -16.61 8.83
CA MET A 537 17.82 -16.78 10.24
C MET A 537 19.32 -16.58 10.41
N VAL A 538 19.70 -15.48 11.06
CA VAL A 538 21.09 -15.07 11.24
C VAL A 538 21.66 -15.54 12.58
N GLN A 539 20.80 -15.59 13.61
CA GLN A 539 21.14 -16.07 14.95
C GLN A 539 20.00 -16.92 15.51
N GLY A 540 20.34 -18.07 16.09
CA GLY A 540 19.40 -19.12 16.46
C GLY A 540 19.17 -20.12 15.32
N THR A 541 18.18 -20.98 15.48
CA THR A 541 17.87 -22.07 14.54
C THR A 541 16.46 -21.97 14.00
N TRP A 542 16.23 -22.47 12.78
CA TRP A 542 14.87 -22.65 12.28
C TRP A 542 14.14 -23.72 13.06
N GLU A 543 14.83 -24.75 13.53
CA GLU A 543 14.26 -25.76 14.42
C GLU A 543 13.53 -25.14 15.63
N GLU A 544 14.24 -24.33 16.43
CA GLU A 544 13.69 -23.69 17.63
C GLU A 544 12.55 -22.71 17.28
N THR A 545 12.73 -21.98 16.18
CA THR A 545 11.75 -21.00 15.71
C THR A 545 10.45 -21.68 15.26
N LEU A 546 10.53 -22.79 14.52
CA LEU A 546 9.36 -23.57 14.13
C LEU A 546 8.67 -24.22 15.33
N ASP A 547 9.42 -24.77 16.28
CA ASP A 547 8.87 -25.33 17.52
C ASP A 547 8.13 -24.26 18.34
N MET A 548 8.67 -23.03 18.40
CA MET A 548 7.99 -21.88 19.00
C MET A 548 6.71 -21.51 18.25
N LEU A 549 6.78 -21.36 16.92
CA LEU A 549 5.63 -20.99 16.09
C LEU A 549 4.51 -22.03 16.17
N ARG A 550 4.84 -23.32 16.16
CA ARG A 550 3.90 -24.43 16.34
C ARG A 550 3.17 -24.35 17.68
N ARG A 551 3.91 -24.18 18.78
CA ARG A 551 3.29 -24.00 20.13
C ARG A 551 2.38 -22.78 20.17
N LYS A 552 2.75 -21.68 19.52
CA LYS A 552 1.92 -20.47 19.49
C LYS A 552 0.69 -20.61 18.59
N ALA A 553 0.74 -21.48 17.57
CA ALA A 553 -0.37 -21.79 16.66
C ALA A 553 -1.34 -22.84 17.21
N ASP A 554 -0.94 -23.65 18.20
CA ASP A 554 -1.79 -24.68 18.80
C ASP A 554 -2.96 -24.08 19.60
N ALA A 555 -4.16 -24.16 19.03
CA ALA A 555 -5.38 -23.65 19.64
C ALA A 555 -5.75 -24.36 20.97
N LYS A 556 -5.39 -25.64 21.15
CA LYS A 556 -5.70 -26.37 22.39
C LYS A 556 -4.79 -25.89 23.51
N GLN A 557 -3.48 -25.89 23.27
CA GLN A 557 -2.49 -25.48 24.26
C GLN A 557 -2.67 -24.00 24.65
N ARG A 558 -2.95 -23.13 23.68
CA ARG A 558 -3.16 -21.70 23.94
C ARG A 558 -4.51 -21.44 24.62
N GLY A 559 -5.55 -22.19 24.24
CA GLY A 559 -6.86 -22.14 24.90
C GLY A 559 -6.81 -22.48 26.38
N GLU A 560 -6.01 -23.48 26.78
CA GLU A 560 -5.76 -23.82 28.19
C GLU A 560 -5.09 -22.68 28.97
N GLN A 561 -4.35 -21.81 28.28
CA GLN A 561 -3.68 -20.64 28.84
C GLN A 561 -4.54 -19.36 28.75
N GLY A 562 -5.76 -19.44 28.19
CA GLY A 562 -6.61 -18.27 27.93
C GLY A 562 -6.09 -17.34 26.82
N LEU A 563 -5.23 -17.85 25.94
CA LEU A 563 -4.59 -17.10 24.85
C LEU A 563 -5.17 -17.53 23.50
N ALA A 564 -5.27 -16.58 22.57
CA ALA A 564 -5.70 -16.88 21.20
C ALA A 564 -4.50 -17.37 20.34
N PRO A 565 -4.71 -18.32 19.43
CA PRO A 565 -3.64 -18.91 18.64
C PRO A 565 -3.08 -17.93 17.60
N LEU A 566 -1.79 -18.05 17.33
CA LEU A 566 -1.10 -17.40 16.22
C LEU A 566 -1.66 -17.94 14.89
N ARG A 567 -1.98 -17.04 13.95
CA ARG A 567 -2.45 -17.42 12.60
C ARG A 567 -1.33 -17.25 11.60
N ILE A 568 -0.76 -18.35 11.12
CA ILE A 568 0.29 -18.28 10.09
C ILE A 568 -0.36 -18.31 8.72
N MET A 569 -0.21 -17.22 7.98
CA MET A 569 -0.76 -17.03 6.65
C MET A 569 0.19 -17.55 5.57
N ALA A 570 1.49 -17.30 5.73
CA ALA A 570 2.51 -17.74 4.79
C ALA A 570 3.87 -17.94 5.49
N LEU A 571 4.59 -18.98 5.06
CA LEU A 571 5.95 -19.27 5.47
C LEU A 571 6.71 -19.75 4.23
N THR A 572 7.46 -18.86 3.58
CA THR A 572 8.04 -19.12 2.25
C THR A 572 9.49 -18.66 2.17
N SER A 573 10.32 -19.38 1.41
CA SER A 573 11.71 -19.02 1.11
C SER A 573 12.56 -18.79 2.36
N LEU A 574 12.53 -19.72 3.31
CA LEU A 574 13.34 -19.65 4.54
C LEU A 574 14.81 -19.93 4.24
N SER A 575 15.73 -19.14 4.78
CA SER A 575 17.18 -19.26 4.55
C SER A 575 17.99 -19.01 5.83
N GLY A 576 19.32 -19.15 5.77
CA GLY A 576 20.19 -19.02 6.95
C GLY A 576 20.13 -20.24 7.88
N ALA A 577 20.92 -20.21 8.95
CA ALA A 577 21.09 -21.32 9.89
C ALA A 577 21.24 -22.70 9.20
N GLU A 578 20.35 -23.66 9.48
CA GLU A 578 20.36 -25.02 8.91
C GLU A 578 20.16 -25.07 7.39
N CYS A 579 19.61 -24.02 6.78
CA CYS A 579 19.41 -23.97 5.34
C CYS A 579 20.71 -23.76 4.55
N LYS A 580 21.79 -23.25 5.18
CA LYS A 580 23.05 -22.92 4.47
C LYS A 580 23.69 -24.09 3.73
N GLU A 581 23.40 -25.31 4.15
CA GLU A 581 23.94 -26.55 3.57
C GLU A 581 23.00 -27.20 2.54
N MET A 582 21.82 -26.62 2.29
CA MET A 582 20.77 -27.22 1.44
C MET A 582 20.84 -26.76 -0.03
N GLY A 583 20.44 -27.63 -0.96
CA GLY A 583 20.32 -27.32 -2.39
C GLY A 583 19.00 -26.62 -2.76
N GLU A 584 18.94 -25.89 -3.89
CA GLU A 584 17.76 -25.11 -4.32
C GLU A 584 16.44 -25.90 -4.38
N ASP A 585 16.48 -27.18 -4.79
CA ASP A 585 15.29 -28.04 -4.84
C ASP A 585 14.80 -28.43 -3.43
N GLU A 586 15.72 -28.58 -2.47
CA GLU A 586 15.41 -28.89 -1.07
C GLU A 586 14.69 -27.71 -0.40
N TYR A 587 15.06 -26.46 -0.73
CA TYR A 587 14.44 -25.24 -0.21
C TYR A 587 12.93 -25.13 -0.47
N ARG A 588 12.47 -25.52 -1.65
CA ARG A 588 11.03 -25.45 -2.00
C ARG A 588 10.21 -26.46 -1.21
N VAL A 589 10.72 -27.67 -1.07
CA VAL A 589 10.08 -28.74 -0.29
C VAL A 589 10.07 -28.37 1.20
N LEU A 590 11.17 -27.80 1.69
CA LEU A 590 11.33 -27.35 3.07
C LEU A 590 10.31 -26.29 3.47
N SER A 591 10.01 -25.31 2.63
CA SER A 591 9.03 -24.26 2.94
C SER A 591 7.63 -24.84 3.19
N LEU A 592 7.19 -25.77 2.32
CA LEU A 592 5.91 -26.47 2.47
C LEU A 592 5.89 -27.39 3.70
N ALA A 593 6.99 -28.10 3.96
CA ALA A 593 7.12 -28.97 5.13
C ALA A 593 7.14 -28.17 6.44
N ALA A 594 7.82 -27.02 6.48
CA ALA A 594 7.86 -26.12 7.63
C ALA A 594 6.47 -25.55 7.93
N GLN A 595 5.75 -25.12 6.89
CA GLN A 595 4.38 -24.64 7.03
C GLN A 595 3.44 -25.74 7.53
N SER A 596 3.56 -26.95 6.96
CA SER A 596 2.79 -28.14 7.38
C SER A 596 3.08 -28.55 8.83
N TYR A 597 4.35 -28.48 9.25
CA TYR A 597 4.76 -28.74 10.62
C TYR A 597 4.10 -27.77 11.60
N VAL A 598 4.16 -26.46 11.32
CA VAL A 598 3.58 -25.46 12.23
C VAL A 598 2.06 -25.54 12.29
N TRP A 599 1.40 -25.92 11.19
CA TRP A 599 -0.04 -26.15 11.16
C TRP A 599 -0.47 -27.52 11.74
N HIS A 600 0.44 -28.28 12.33
CA HIS A 600 0.18 -29.63 12.85
C HIS A 600 -0.32 -30.63 11.80
N LEU A 601 -0.02 -30.40 10.51
CA LEU A 601 -0.29 -31.34 9.43
C LEU A 601 0.80 -32.43 9.31
N GLN A 602 1.97 -32.16 9.88
CA GLN A 602 3.10 -33.08 10.01
C GLN A 602 3.59 -33.10 11.46
N GLU A 603 4.06 -34.26 11.96
CA GLU A 603 4.57 -34.37 13.34
C GLU A 603 6.05 -33.97 13.46
N ASN A 604 6.86 -34.31 12.47
CA ASN A 604 8.31 -34.11 12.53
C ASN A 604 8.73 -32.71 12.09
N ASN A 605 9.60 -32.07 12.85
CA ASN A 605 10.21 -30.81 12.44
C ASN A 605 11.14 -31.08 11.23
N PRO A 606 10.94 -30.44 10.07
CA PRO A 606 11.72 -30.71 8.86
C PRO A 606 13.21 -30.39 9.02
N PHE A 607 13.60 -29.61 10.03
CA PHE A 607 15.00 -29.32 10.33
C PHE A 607 15.66 -30.34 11.26
N ARG A 608 14.87 -31.18 11.97
CA ARG A 608 15.38 -32.33 12.74
C ARG A 608 15.52 -33.60 11.90
N TRP A 609 14.75 -33.69 10.83
CA TRP A 609 14.56 -34.93 10.08
C TRP A 609 15.20 -34.81 8.70
N ARG A 610 16.35 -35.45 8.48
CA ARG A 610 16.96 -35.58 7.15
C ARG A 610 16.29 -36.77 6.42
N PRO A 611 15.91 -36.66 5.13
CA PRO A 611 15.18 -37.70 4.39
C PRO A 611 15.97 -38.98 4.04
N GLU A 612 16.87 -39.44 4.92
CA GLU A 612 17.58 -40.71 4.74
C GLU A 612 16.93 -41.89 5.49
N ASP A 613 15.82 -41.67 6.22
CA ASP A 613 15.06 -42.72 6.93
C ASP A 613 13.64 -42.93 6.37
#